data_AF-F0R7E8-F1
#
_entry.id   AF-F0R7E8-F1
#
_cell.length_a   1.000
_cell.length_b   1.000
_cell.length_c   1.000
_cell.angle_alpha   90.00
_cell.angle_beta   90.00
_cell.angle_gamma   90.00
#
_symmetry.space_group_name_H-M   'P 1'
#
loop_
_entity.id
_entity.type
_entity.pdbx_description
1 polymer ?
#
loop_
_entity_poly.entity_id
_entity_poly.type
_entity_poly.pdbx_seq_one_letter_code
_entity_poly.pdbx_strand_id
1 'polypeptide(L)'
;MVIAFIPVRGGSKSIPLKNIKPFCGKPLVCWNIEALEYCPEVDEVIVATDSDKIEETVAAQAYKKTKVYRRSAENACDTASTESVMLEYIHYAQLPSDDIFMLVQATSPLTETVHFMEALTMYGKGEYDSILTCVRNYRFFWNEDGTSMNYDYMNRPRRQNFSGMLMENGAFYINKVGNILESGNRLSGHIGIYEMPEYTATEIDEPDDWIVLENLMHKHVLAKRKETRKSIKLFLCDVDGTLTDGGMYYSENGDELKKFNTRDGMGFQLLREAGIKTGIITSEDTKIVENRAKKLNVDFLYQGKRDGGKLAVAKKICERLGITLDEVAYIGDDMNCVDLLKAVGMKACPADACEEVKAIAGIRVMTYNGGNGCVREFINYLL
;
A
#
# COMPACT_ATOMS: atom_id res chain seq x y z
N MET A 1 0.53 -0.84 24.29
CA MET A 1 0.47 -0.37 22.89
C MET A 1 1.57 -1.07 22.10
N VAL A 2 1.38 -1.26 20.79
CA VAL A 2 2.41 -1.74 19.86
C VAL A 2 2.86 -0.59 18.97
N ILE A 3 4.13 -0.21 19.09
CA ILE A 3 4.75 0.89 18.36
C ILE A 3 5.71 0.32 17.34
N ALA A 4 5.44 0.54 16.05
CA ALA A 4 6.39 0.22 14.99
C ALA A 4 7.29 1.43 14.73
N PHE A 5 8.59 1.28 14.88
CA PHE A 5 9.58 2.35 14.78
C PHE A 5 10.48 2.15 13.56
N ILE A 6 10.47 3.10 12.63
CA ILE A 6 11.20 3.05 11.37
C ILE A 6 12.25 4.18 11.33
N PRO A 7 13.51 3.92 11.70
CA PRO A 7 14.57 4.91 11.59
C PRO A 7 15.05 5.03 10.13
N VAL A 8 14.92 6.21 9.55
CA VAL A 8 15.33 6.50 8.17
C VAL A 8 16.15 7.79 8.12
N ARG A 9 17.41 7.68 7.66
CA ARG A 9 18.28 8.85 7.49
C ARG A 9 18.20 9.48 6.12
N GLY A 10 18.40 10.80 6.05
CA GLY A 10 18.61 11.52 4.79
C GLY A 10 19.98 11.22 4.17
N GLY A 11 21.03 11.18 5.01
CA GLY A 11 22.43 10.99 4.62
C GLY A 11 22.81 9.53 4.36
N SER A 12 22.24 8.91 3.32
CA SER A 12 22.66 7.57 2.87
C SER A 12 23.93 7.65 2.00
N LYS A 13 24.98 6.92 2.37
CA LYS A 13 26.31 6.98 1.72
C LYS A 13 26.35 6.43 0.29
N SER A 14 25.88 5.20 0.11
CA SER A 14 25.90 4.48 -1.18
C SER A 14 24.82 4.97 -2.13
N ILE A 15 23.60 5.17 -1.61
CA ILE A 15 22.42 5.57 -2.38
C ILE A 15 21.84 6.87 -1.78
N PRO A 16 22.07 8.05 -2.39
CA PRO A 16 21.50 9.30 -1.90
C PRO A 16 19.99 9.24 -1.75
N LEU A 17 19.47 9.68 -0.60
CA LEU A 17 18.02 9.64 -0.28
C LEU A 17 17.38 8.25 -0.47
N LYS A 18 18.14 7.16 -0.20
CA LYS A 18 17.71 5.74 -0.31
C LYS A 18 16.25 5.51 0.10
N ASN A 19 15.88 6.00 1.26
CA ASN A 19 14.57 5.76 1.88
C ASN A 19 13.38 6.37 1.13
N ILE A 20 13.60 7.34 0.24
CA ILE A 20 12.54 7.92 -0.60
C ILE A 20 12.77 7.72 -2.10
N LYS A 21 13.85 7.04 -2.48
CA LYS A 21 14.05 6.64 -3.87
C LYS A 21 12.93 5.66 -4.29
N PRO A 22 12.32 5.82 -5.47
CA PRO A 22 11.22 4.95 -5.91
C PRO A 22 11.65 3.50 -6.12
N PHE A 23 11.12 2.57 -5.32
CA PHE A 23 11.29 1.12 -5.41
C PHE A 23 9.95 0.52 -5.91
N CYS A 24 9.95 -0.13 -7.08
CA CYS A 24 8.72 -0.59 -7.73
C CYS A 24 7.63 0.50 -7.85
N GLY A 25 8.04 1.73 -8.17
CA GLY A 25 7.12 2.87 -8.41
C GLY A 25 6.65 3.62 -7.17
N LYS A 26 7.18 3.32 -5.97
CA LYS A 26 6.80 3.97 -4.70
C LYS A 26 8.02 4.25 -3.83
N PRO A 27 8.08 5.33 -3.03
CA PRO A 27 9.19 5.58 -2.11
C PRO A 27 9.48 4.37 -1.21
N LEU A 28 10.76 4.01 -1.06
CA LEU A 28 11.18 2.78 -0.38
C LEU A 28 10.53 2.60 1.00
N VAL A 29 10.59 3.62 1.87
CA VAL A 29 10.04 3.59 3.24
C VAL A 29 8.53 3.31 3.27
N CYS A 30 7.80 3.72 2.23
CA CYS A 30 6.36 3.55 2.17
C CYS A 30 5.93 2.09 2.01
N TRP A 31 6.82 1.18 1.61
CA TRP A 31 6.50 -0.26 1.57
C TRP A 31 6.26 -0.84 2.96
N ASN A 32 7.16 -0.55 3.91
CA ASN A 32 7.01 -0.98 5.30
C ASN A 32 5.90 -0.20 6.01
N ILE A 33 5.78 1.11 5.79
CA ILE A 33 4.70 1.92 6.40
C ILE A 33 3.32 1.35 6.02
N GLU A 34 3.05 1.14 4.73
CA GLU A 34 1.76 0.58 4.30
C GLU A 34 1.51 -0.81 4.90
N ALA A 35 2.53 -1.68 4.92
CA ALA A 35 2.38 -3.01 5.50
C ALA A 35 2.00 -2.96 7.00
N LEU A 36 2.52 -1.98 7.74
CA LEU A 36 2.21 -1.72 9.14
C LEU A 36 0.84 -1.04 9.34
N GLU A 37 0.45 -0.12 8.45
CA GLU A 37 -0.89 0.49 8.45
C GLU A 37 -1.99 -0.58 8.33
N TYR A 38 -1.74 -1.61 7.53
CA TYR A 38 -2.64 -2.75 7.37
C TYR A 38 -2.53 -3.81 8.48
N CYS A 39 -1.54 -3.75 9.37
CA CYS A 39 -1.38 -4.68 10.49
C CYS A 39 -2.30 -4.25 11.64
N PRO A 40 -3.34 -5.01 12.01
CA PRO A 40 -4.30 -4.60 13.04
C PRO A 40 -3.69 -4.42 14.43
N GLU A 41 -2.67 -5.22 14.76
CA GLU A 41 -2.00 -5.27 16.05
C GLU A 41 -1.09 -4.07 16.29
N VAL A 42 -0.67 -3.36 15.23
CA VAL A 42 0.14 -2.14 15.34
C VAL A 42 -0.77 -0.95 15.62
N ASP A 43 -0.54 -0.27 16.73
CA ASP A 43 -1.30 0.90 17.14
C ASP A 43 -0.75 2.18 16.51
N GLU A 44 0.57 2.32 16.46
CA GLU A 44 1.25 3.52 15.99
C GLU A 44 2.49 3.18 15.15
N VAL A 45 2.71 3.93 14.07
CA VAL A 45 3.91 3.84 13.22
C VAL A 45 4.69 5.13 13.34
N ILE A 46 5.94 5.05 13.79
CA ILE A 46 6.83 6.20 13.98
C ILE A 46 7.92 6.16 12.93
N VAL A 47 7.96 7.17 12.07
CA VAL A 47 9.05 7.35 11.12
C VAL A 47 10.03 8.37 11.70
N ALA A 48 11.20 7.90 12.16
CA ALA A 48 12.22 8.75 12.74
C ALA A 48 13.21 9.22 11.66
N THR A 49 13.25 10.52 11.39
CA THR A 49 14.06 11.11 10.32
C THR A 49 14.71 12.43 10.72
N ASP A 50 15.83 12.74 10.09
CA ASP A 50 16.56 14.01 10.13
C ASP A 50 16.35 14.85 8.85
N SER A 51 15.55 14.36 7.89
CA SER A 51 15.41 14.93 6.55
C SER A 51 14.02 15.47 6.27
N ASP A 52 13.94 16.75 5.91
CA ASP A 52 12.71 17.44 5.50
C ASP A 52 12.06 16.75 4.30
N LYS A 53 12.87 16.33 3.32
CA LYS A 53 12.37 15.63 2.13
C LYS A 53 11.69 14.30 2.47
N ILE A 54 12.21 13.58 3.47
CA ILE A 54 11.61 12.31 3.90
C ILE A 54 10.31 12.58 4.64
N GLU A 55 10.29 13.56 5.53
CA GLU A 55 9.09 13.98 6.25
C GLU A 55 7.97 14.42 5.29
N GLU A 56 8.27 15.30 4.34
CA GLU A 56 7.34 15.76 3.31
C GLU A 56 6.79 14.59 2.48
N THR A 57 7.67 13.65 2.09
CA THR A 57 7.28 12.47 1.30
C THR A 57 6.30 11.57 2.06
N VAL A 58 6.55 11.34 3.35
CA VAL A 58 5.69 10.51 4.19
C VAL A 58 4.37 11.22 4.51
N ALA A 59 4.42 12.51 4.85
CA ALA A 59 3.24 13.31 5.15
C ALA A 59 2.27 13.39 3.95
N ALA A 60 2.79 13.40 2.72
CA ALA A 60 1.98 13.43 1.50
C ALA A 60 1.12 12.16 1.27
N GLN A 61 1.38 11.06 1.96
CA GLN A 61 0.65 9.80 1.77
C GLN A 61 -0.64 9.68 2.62
N ALA A 62 -0.87 10.61 3.57
CA ALA A 62 -2.05 10.64 4.44
C ALA A 62 -2.34 9.33 5.20
N TYR A 63 -1.29 8.66 5.68
CA TYR A 63 -1.38 7.47 6.52
C TYR A 63 -2.05 7.76 7.88
N LYS A 64 -2.79 6.78 8.44
CA LYS A 64 -3.63 7.00 9.62
C LYS A 64 -2.91 6.76 10.94
N LYS A 65 -2.09 5.71 11.00
CA LYS A 65 -1.33 5.32 12.20
C LYS A 65 0.05 5.97 12.23
N THR A 66 0.48 6.57 11.13
CA THR A 66 1.84 7.06 10.95
C THR A 66 2.05 8.47 11.47
N LYS A 67 3.08 8.66 12.29
CA LYS A 67 3.61 9.96 12.71
C LYS A 67 5.08 10.06 12.36
N VAL A 68 5.53 11.27 12.04
CA VAL A 68 6.96 11.55 11.80
C VAL A 68 7.57 12.10 13.08
N TYR A 69 8.72 11.56 13.47
CA TYR A 69 9.53 12.05 14.58
C TYR A 69 10.83 12.65 14.05
N ARG A 70 11.08 13.91 14.39
CA ARG A 70 12.35 14.60 14.08
C ARG A 70 13.39 14.30 15.14
N ARG A 71 14.27 13.36 14.80
CA ARG A 71 15.39 12.99 15.68
C ARG A 71 16.53 14.00 15.60
N SER A 72 17.38 13.98 16.62
CA SER A 72 18.57 14.80 16.73
C SER A 72 19.57 14.57 15.59
N ALA A 73 20.33 15.63 15.25
CA ALA A 73 21.41 15.54 14.27
C ALA A 73 22.55 14.62 14.75
N GLU A 74 22.76 14.51 16.07
CA GLU A 74 23.78 13.65 16.67
C GLU A 74 23.51 12.16 16.38
N ASN A 75 22.25 11.74 16.46
CA ASN A 75 21.81 10.38 16.12
C ASN A 75 21.46 10.18 14.62
N ALA A 76 21.81 11.15 13.77
CA ALA A 76 21.70 11.06 12.32
C ALA A 76 23.05 10.82 11.61
N CYS A 77 24.15 10.82 12.37
CA CYS A 77 25.49 10.60 11.83
C CYS A 77 25.75 9.11 11.50
N ASP A 78 26.81 8.84 10.71
CA ASP A 78 27.18 7.48 10.30
C ASP A 78 27.61 6.56 11.44
N THR A 79 27.96 7.13 12.59
CA THR A 79 28.42 6.39 13.77
C THR A 79 27.31 6.17 14.79
N ALA A 80 26.12 6.73 14.57
CA ALA A 80 24.97 6.51 15.44
C ALA A 80 24.47 5.06 15.27
N SER A 81 24.36 4.33 16.37
CA SER A 81 23.77 3.00 16.35
C SER A 81 22.25 3.09 16.19
N THR A 82 21.62 2.01 15.74
CA THR A 82 20.15 1.98 15.72
C THR A 82 19.58 2.10 17.14
N GLU A 83 20.27 1.51 18.12
CA GLU A 83 19.93 1.56 19.54
C GLU A 83 19.89 2.99 20.07
N SER A 84 20.83 3.86 19.67
CA SER A 84 20.84 5.24 20.17
C SER A 84 19.61 6.02 19.70
N VAL A 85 19.17 5.79 18.46
CA VAL A 85 17.95 6.41 17.88
C VAL A 85 16.69 5.86 18.57
N MET A 86 16.66 4.56 18.88
CA MET A 86 15.54 3.94 19.61
C MET A 86 15.41 4.53 21.02
N LEU A 87 16.52 4.57 21.77
CA LEU A 87 16.55 5.10 23.13
C LEU A 87 16.20 6.59 23.16
N GLU A 88 16.71 7.38 22.20
CA GLU A 88 16.33 8.79 22.06
C GLU A 88 14.81 8.95 21.97
N TYR A 89 14.16 8.19 21.09
CA TYR A 89 12.72 8.28 20.91
C TYR A 89 11.94 7.75 22.13
N ILE A 90 12.35 6.62 22.72
CA ILE A 90 11.71 6.06 23.92
C ILE A 90 11.72 7.09 25.05
N HIS A 91 12.84 7.77 25.27
CA HIS A 91 12.96 8.82 26.29
C HIS A 91 12.17 10.08 25.94
N TYR A 92 12.21 10.52 24.67
CA TYR A 92 11.46 11.68 24.19
C TYR A 92 9.95 11.49 24.36
N ALA A 93 9.41 10.35 23.93
CA ALA A 93 8.00 10.05 23.96
C ALA A 93 7.51 9.54 25.33
N GLN A 94 8.44 9.30 26.28
CA GLN A 94 8.16 8.76 27.62
C GLN A 94 7.32 7.47 27.56
N LEU A 95 7.74 6.53 26.71
CA LEU A 95 6.96 5.32 26.46
C LEU A 95 6.87 4.45 27.73
N PRO A 96 5.66 3.94 28.07
CA PRO A 96 5.47 2.96 29.15
C PRO A 96 6.34 1.72 28.99
N SER A 97 6.84 1.17 30.10
CA SER A 97 7.71 -0.03 30.10
C SER A 97 7.04 -1.27 29.50
N ASP A 98 5.72 -1.36 29.63
CA ASP A 98 4.92 -2.49 29.15
C ASP A 98 4.53 -2.38 27.67
N ASP A 99 4.83 -1.26 27.02
CA ASP A 99 4.59 -1.13 25.58
C ASP A 99 5.55 -2.03 24.78
N ILE A 100 5.04 -2.51 23.65
CA ILE A 100 5.79 -3.30 22.69
C ILE A 100 6.40 -2.33 21.68
N PHE A 101 7.71 -2.43 21.52
CA PHE A 101 8.49 -1.63 20.60
C PHE A 101 9.04 -2.53 19.49
N MET A 102 8.62 -2.26 18.26
CA MET A 102 9.02 -3.02 17.09
C MET A 102 9.89 -2.16 16.17
N LEU A 103 11.21 -2.41 16.16
CA LEU A 103 12.12 -1.77 15.22
C LEU A 103 11.93 -2.40 13.83
N VAL A 104 11.66 -1.60 12.81
CA VAL A 104 11.47 -2.04 11.42
C VAL A 104 12.43 -1.31 10.49
N GLN A 105 13.17 -2.02 9.64
CA GLN A 105 14.11 -1.40 8.72
C GLN A 105 13.50 -1.24 7.32
N ALA A 106 13.55 -0.02 6.79
CA ALA A 106 13.08 0.29 5.43
C ALA A 106 13.92 -0.38 4.32
N THR A 107 15.11 -0.91 4.66
CA THR A 107 15.99 -1.66 3.75
C THR A 107 15.46 -3.04 3.40
N SER A 108 14.39 -3.50 4.08
CA SER A 108 13.75 -4.80 3.88
C SER A 108 12.32 -4.65 3.31
N PRO A 109 12.14 -4.14 2.07
CA PRO A 109 10.84 -3.74 1.53
C PRO A 109 9.92 -4.91 1.15
N LEU A 110 10.42 -6.15 1.15
CA LEU A 110 9.61 -7.36 0.90
C LEU A 110 8.88 -7.83 2.18
N THR A 111 8.97 -7.09 3.27
CA THR A 111 8.26 -7.37 4.51
C THR A 111 6.78 -7.02 4.37
N GLU A 112 5.93 -8.04 4.24
CA GLU A 112 4.47 -7.92 4.14
C GLU A 112 3.77 -7.89 5.51
N THR A 113 2.51 -7.41 5.53
CA THR A 113 1.67 -7.34 6.74
C THR A 113 1.58 -8.67 7.49
N VAL A 114 1.48 -9.79 6.77
CA VAL A 114 1.41 -11.13 7.36
C VAL A 114 2.62 -11.44 8.25
N HIS A 115 3.81 -10.95 7.88
CA HIS A 115 5.02 -11.19 8.66
C HIS A 115 4.97 -10.48 10.03
N PHE A 116 4.48 -9.23 10.06
CA PHE A 116 4.28 -8.50 11.31
C PHE A 116 3.22 -9.18 12.19
N MET A 117 2.09 -9.58 11.59
CA MET A 117 1.00 -10.24 12.31
C MET A 117 1.45 -11.55 12.95
N GLU A 118 2.13 -12.42 12.20
CA GLU A 118 2.60 -13.71 12.68
C GLU A 118 3.64 -13.55 13.79
N ALA A 119 4.58 -12.62 13.64
CA ALA A 119 5.61 -12.38 14.65
C ALA A 119 5.05 -11.73 15.93
N LEU A 120 4.11 -10.79 15.83
CA LEU A 120 3.42 -10.22 16.99
C LEU A 120 2.53 -11.25 17.68
N THR A 121 1.89 -12.14 16.91
CA THR A 121 1.14 -13.28 17.46
C THR A 121 2.07 -14.23 18.22
N MET A 122 3.24 -14.53 17.66
CA MET A 122 4.28 -15.34 18.31
C MET A 122 4.76 -14.68 19.61
N TYR A 123 5.03 -13.37 19.59
CA TYR A 123 5.43 -12.60 20.77
C TYR A 123 4.36 -12.59 21.85
N GLY A 124 3.09 -12.43 21.45
CA GLY A 124 1.93 -12.37 22.35
C GLY A 124 1.66 -13.66 23.13
N LYS A 125 2.29 -14.79 22.78
CA LYS A 125 2.24 -16.03 23.57
C LYS A 125 3.02 -15.94 24.88
N GLY A 126 3.91 -14.96 25.03
CA GLY A 126 4.71 -14.74 26.24
C GLY A 126 5.85 -15.73 26.42
N GLU A 127 6.25 -16.44 25.37
CA GLU A 127 7.37 -17.41 25.40
C GLU A 127 8.74 -16.73 25.27
N TYR A 128 8.80 -15.52 24.70
CA TYR A 128 10.05 -14.83 24.37
C TYR A 128 10.06 -13.42 24.96
N ASP A 129 11.24 -12.96 25.38
CA ASP A 129 11.46 -11.60 25.85
C ASP A 129 11.69 -10.64 24.68
N SER A 130 12.28 -11.13 23.60
CA SER A 130 12.47 -10.41 22.34
C SER A 130 12.44 -11.35 21.14
N ILE A 131 12.19 -10.80 19.94
CA ILE A 131 12.18 -11.55 18.67
C ILE A 131 13.01 -10.81 17.62
N LEU A 132 13.74 -11.55 16.80
CA LEU A 132 14.28 -11.08 15.51
C LEU A 132 13.77 -11.90 14.34
N THR A 133 13.83 -11.31 13.15
CA THR A 133 13.59 -12.03 11.91
C THR A 133 14.86 -12.69 11.38
N CYS A 134 14.72 -13.93 10.92
CA CYS A 134 15.78 -14.65 10.21
C CYS A 134 15.24 -15.31 8.95
N VAL A 135 16.13 -15.67 8.05
CA VAL A 135 15.85 -16.52 6.89
C VAL A 135 16.72 -17.76 6.96
N ARG A 136 16.14 -18.93 6.67
CA ARG A 136 16.90 -20.18 6.60
C ARG A 136 17.71 -20.26 5.33
N ASN A 137 19.02 -20.38 5.51
CA ASN A 137 20.02 -20.40 4.46
C ASN A 137 20.73 -21.77 4.43
N TYR A 138 20.99 -22.29 3.23
CA TYR A 138 21.65 -23.58 2.98
C TYR A 138 23.08 -23.43 2.46
N ARG A 139 23.68 -22.24 2.61
CA ARG A 139 25.07 -21.97 2.22
C ARG A 139 26.04 -22.63 3.20
N PHE A 140 27.21 -22.96 2.67
CA PHE A 140 28.32 -23.52 3.41
C PHE A 140 29.30 -22.40 3.75
N PHE A 141 29.49 -22.17 5.04
CA PHE A 141 30.36 -21.11 5.53
C PHE A 141 31.69 -21.70 6.00
N TRP A 142 32.74 -20.90 5.85
CA TRP A 142 34.09 -21.22 6.29
C TRP A 142 34.57 -20.10 7.21
N ASN A 143 35.33 -20.46 8.24
CA ASN A 143 36.00 -19.52 9.12
C ASN A 143 37.22 -18.90 8.39
N GLU A 144 37.72 -17.78 8.89
CA GLU A 144 38.91 -17.11 8.32
C GLU A 144 40.18 -17.99 8.37
N ASP A 145 40.24 -18.93 9.32
CA ASP A 145 41.33 -19.90 9.46
C ASP A 145 41.26 -21.07 8.45
N GLY A 146 40.26 -21.08 7.57
CA GLY A 146 40.07 -22.11 6.55
C GLY A 146 39.41 -23.39 7.07
N THR A 147 38.79 -23.38 8.25
CA THR A 147 37.96 -24.50 8.74
C THR A 147 36.49 -24.34 8.33
N SER A 148 35.79 -25.45 8.10
CA SER A 148 34.36 -25.42 7.75
C SER A 148 33.50 -25.12 8.99
N MET A 149 32.62 -24.13 8.90
CA MET A 149 31.88 -23.61 10.05
C MET A 149 30.62 -24.42 10.37
N ASN A 150 29.87 -24.81 9.34
CA ASN A 150 28.50 -25.35 9.51
C ASN A 150 28.26 -26.69 8.82
N TYR A 151 29.31 -27.34 8.34
CA TYR A 151 29.25 -28.63 7.65
C TYR A 151 30.60 -29.34 7.72
N ASP A 152 30.61 -30.63 7.45
CA ASP A 152 31.83 -31.39 7.21
C ASP A 152 32.20 -31.30 5.71
N TYR A 153 33.35 -30.68 5.40
CA TYR A 153 33.81 -30.52 4.02
C TYR A 153 34.25 -31.84 3.37
N MET A 154 34.66 -32.83 4.17
CA MET A 154 35.03 -34.17 3.70
C MET A 154 33.79 -34.99 3.35
N ASN A 155 32.64 -34.70 3.98
CA ASN A 155 31.35 -35.34 3.72
C ASN A 155 30.27 -34.31 3.39
N ARG A 156 30.52 -33.48 2.37
CA ARG A 156 29.63 -32.35 2.01
C ARG A 156 28.17 -32.82 1.80
N PRO A 157 27.21 -32.39 2.63
CA PRO A 157 25.83 -32.85 2.53
C PRO A 157 25.14 -32.24 1.30
N ARG A 158 24.15 -32.96 0.76
CA ARG A 158 23.21 -32.41 -0.22
C ARG A 158 22.24 -31.45 0.50
N ARG A 159 21.67 -30.47 -0.21
CA ARG A 159 20.72 -29.48 0.34
C ARG A 159 19.59 -30.13 1.14
N GLN A 160 19.00 -31.21 0.61
CA GLN A 160 17.91 -31.95 1.26
C GLN A 160 18.30 -32.68 2.56
N ASN A 161 19.60 -32.87 2.81
CA ASN A 161 20.15 -33.54 3.98
C ASN A 161 20.83 -32.54 4.94
N PHE A 162 20.66 -31.23 4.70
CA PHE A 162 21.26 -30.18 5.49
C PHE A 162 20.15 -29.30 6.09
N SER A 163 20.11 -29.17 7.41
CA SER A 163 19.09 -28.39 8.12
C SER A 163 19.16 -26.88 7.83
N GLY A 164 20.28 -26.42 7.26
CA GLY A 164 20.56 -25.00 7.06
C GLY A 164 20.97 -24.30 8.35
N MET A 165 21.24 -23.00 8.21
CA MET A 165 21.43 -22.06 9.31
C MET A 165 20.43 -20.91 9.19
N LEU A 166 20.04 -20.34 10.32
CA LEU A 166 19.25 -19.12 10.35
C LEU A 166 20.20 -17.92 10.23
N MET A 167 19.92 -17.07 9.25
CA MET A 167 20.64 -15.82 8.99
C MET A 167 19.69 -14.67 9.29
N GLU A 168 20.08 -13.77 10.19
CA GLU A 168 19.38 -12.50 10.39
C GLU A 168 19.26 -11.74 9.06
N ASN A 169 18.08 -11.19 8.79
CA ASN A 169 17.79 -10.47 7.54
C ASN A 169 17.39 -9.01 7.75
N GLY A 170 17.57 -8.50 8.97
CA GLY A 170 17.37 -7.08 9.29
C GLY A 170 15.96 -6.55 9.01
N ALA A 171 14.92 -7.39 8.93
CA ALA A 171 13.59 -6.89 8.58
C ALA A 171 12.94 -6.16 9.76
N PHE A 172 12.83 -6.84 10.91
CA PHE A 172 12.35 -6.21 12.14
C PHE A 172 12.71 -6.98 13.42
N TYR A 173 12.54 -6.30 14.56
CA TYR A 173 12.81 -6.80 15.90
C TYR A 173 11.68 -6.38 16.82
N ILE A 174 11.26 -7.25 17.74
CA ILE A 174 10.18 -6.98 18.69
C ILE A 174 10.74 -7.12 20.10
N ASN A 175 10.51 -6.13 20.95
CA ASN A 175 10.88 -6.19 22.36
C ASN A 175 9.93 -5.29 23.18
N LYS A 176 9.94 -5.42 24.51
CA LYS A 176 9.29 -4.45 25.40
C LYS A 176 10.16 -3.22 25.59
N VAL A 177 9.53 -2.06 25.77
CA VAL A 177 10.22 -0.81 26.10
C VAL A 177 11.08 -0.96 27.36
N GLY A 178 10.54 -1.59 28.42
CA GLY A 178 11.28 -1.80 29.67
C GLY A 178 12.56 -2.62 29.47
N ASN A 179 12.48 -3.67 28.65
CA ASN A 179 13.60 -4.54 28.32
C ASN A 179 14.69 -3.79 27.52
N ILE A 180 14.28 -2.95 26.56
CA ILE A 180 15.21 -2.12 25.77
C ILE A 180 15.92 -1.12 26.69
N LEU A 181 15.19 -0.48 27.60
CA LEU A 181 15.76 0.50 28.54
C LEU A 181 16.75 -0.14 29.52
N GLU A 182 16.47 -1.34 30.02
CA GLU A 182 17.35 -2.05 30.95
C GLU A 182 18.62 -2.57 30.24
N SER A 183 18.47 -3.17 29.06
CA SER A 183 19.59 -3.79 28.35
C SER A 183 20.39 -2.82 27.47
N GLY A 184 19.77 -1.69 27.08
CA GLY A 184 20.31 -0.79 26.06
C GLY A 184 20.35 -1.40 24.66
N ASN A 185 19.62 -2.49 24.39
CA ASN A 185 19.69 -3.25 23.15
C ASN A 185 18.29 -3.58 22.58
N ARG A 186 18.19 -3.73 21.26
CA ARG A 186 16.96 -4.17 20.58
C ARG A 186 16.58 -5.62 20.94
N LEU A 187 17.55 -6.46 21.31
CA LEU A 187 17.35 -7.84 21.75
C LEU A 187 17.82 -8.05 23.19
N SER A 188 17.07 -8.86 23.93
CA SER A 188 17.38 -9.23 25.31
C SER A 188 16.62 -10.49 25.75
N GLY A 189 17.06 -11.09 26.86
CA GLY A 189 16.38 -12.23 27.50
C GLY A 189 16.33 -13.49 26.63
N HIS A 190 15.22 -14.22 26.70
CA HIS A 190 14.96 -15.36 25.84
C HIS A 190 14.52 -14.92 24.44
N ILE A 191 15.46 -14.99 23.49
CA ILE A 191 15.28 -14.52 22.11
C ILE A 191 14.54 -15.57 21.26
N GLY A 192 13.42 -15.19 20.67
CA GLY A 192 12.69 -15.96 19.67
C GLY A 192 13.10 -15.59 18.24
N ILE A 193 12.93 -16.53 17.31
CA ILE A 193 13.23 -16.32 15.88
C ILE A 193 11.96 -16.49 15.07
N TYR A 194 11.57 -15.43 14.36
CA TYR A 194 10.55 -15.51 13.33
C TYR A 194 11.22 -15.78 11.97
N GLU A 195 11.00 -16.98 11.43
CA GLU A 195 11.60 -17.39 10.15
C GLU A 195 10.77 -16.86 8.97
N MET A 196 11.37 -15.96 8.19
CA MET A 196 10.78 -15.38 6.99
C MET A 196 11.12 -16.20 5.72
N PRO A 197 10.33 -16.06 4.63
CA PRO A 197 10.61 -16.74 3.37
C PRO A 197 12.00 -16.43 2.78
N GLU A 198 12.58 -17.39 2.04
CA GLU A 198 13.94 -17.27 1.46
C GLU A 198 14.15 -15.99 0.62
N TYR A 199 13.11 -15.52 -0.07
CA TYR A 199 13.19 -14.34 -0.94
C TYR A 199 13.30 -13.01 -0.19
N THR A 200 13.14 -12.98 1.14
CA THR A 200 13.27 -11.77 1.97
C THR A 200 14.65 -11.66 2.63
N ALA A 201 15.63 -12.45 2.19
CA ALA A 201 16.96 -12.53 2.80
C ALA A 201 17.84 -11.30 2.55
N THR A 202 17.59 -10.55 1.47
CA THR A 202 18.46 -9.46 1.01
C THR A 202 17.89 -8.11 1.42
N GLU A 203 18.75 -7.26 1.96
CA GLU A 203 18.49 -5.86 2.27
C GLU A 203 18.99 -4.96 1.12
N ILE A 204 18.44 -3.75 0.98
CA ILE A 204 18.97 -2.75 0.04
C ILE A 204 20.09 -1.97 0.72
N ASP A 205 21.35 -2.25 0.37
CA ASP A 205 22.50 -1.45 0.80
C ASP A 205 23.27 -0.87 -0.37
N GLU A 206 23.38 -1.62 -1.46
CA GLU A 206 24.09 -1.24 -2.68
C GLU A 206 23.13 -1.10 -3.88
N PRO A 207 23.55 -0.39 -4.94
CA PRO A 207 22.71 -0.20 -6.13
C PRO A 207 22.22 -1.49 -6.79
N ASP A 208 23.04 -2.56 -6.76
CA ASP A 208 22.69 -3.84 -7.36
C ASP A 208 21.57 -4.58 -6.60
N ASP A 209 21.50 -4.39 -5.27
CA ASP A 209 20.41 -4.95 -4.45
C ASP A 209 19.05 -4.43 -4.92
N TRP A 210 19.02 -3.19 -5.42
CA TRP A 210 17.81 -2.58 -5.97
C TRP A 210 17.24 -3.41 -7.13
N ILE A 211 18.10 -3.78 -8.08
CA ILE A 211 17.71 -4.51 -9.28
C ILE A 211 17.22 -5.91 -8.90
N VAL A 212 17.93 -6.58 -7.99
CA VAL A 212 17.57 -7.91 -7.52
C VAL A 212 16.23 -7.87 -6.77
N LEU A 213 16.08 -6.94 -5.83
CA LEU A 213 14.91 -6.87 -4.98
C LEU A 213 13.67 -6.38 -5.72
N GLU A 214 13.77 -5.50 -6.72
CA GLU A 214 12.59 -5.13 -7.53
C GLU A 214 12.04 -6.36 -8.27
N ASN A 215 12.91 -7.20 -8.83
CA ASN A 215 12.48 -8.43 -9.50
C ASN A 215 11.85 -9.43 -8.52
N LEU A 216 12.43 -9.60 -7.33
CA LEU A 216 11.84 -10.44 -6.28
C LEU A 216 10.51 -9.89 -5.78
N MET A 217 10.41 -8.57 -5.60
CA MET A 217 9.19 -7.87 -5.22
C MET A 217 8.09 -8.09 -6.24
N HIS A 218 8.40 -7.94 -7.53
CA HIS A 218 7.45 -8.22 -8.62
C HIS A 218 6.95 -9.67 -8.58
N LYS A 219 7.86 -10.63 -8.44
CA LYS A 219 7.54 -12.06 -8.46
C LYS A 219 6.77 -12.54 -7.24
N HIS A 220 7.18 -12.11 -6.04
CA HIS A 220 6.71 -12.73 -4.79
C HIS A 220 5.63 -11.91 -4.07
N VAL A 221 5.59 -10.59 -4.28
CA VAL A 221 4.66 -9.70 -3.58
C VAL A 221 3.65 -9.11 -4.55
N LEU A 222 4.10 -8.44 -5.63
CA LEU A 222 3.19 -7.73 -6.53
C LEU A 222 2.39 -8.67 -7.44
N ALA A 223 2.98 -9.79 -7.89
CA ALA A 223 2.25 -10.80 -8.66
C ALA A 223 1.07 -11.37 -7.86
N LYS A 224 1.27 -11.69 -6.58
CA LYS A 224 0.20 -12.16 -5.69
C LYS A 224 -0.90 -11.10 -5.50
N ARG A 225 -0.52 -9.83 -5.32
CA ARG A 225 -1.50 -8.71 -5.26
C ARG A 225 -2.30 -8.55 -6.56
N LYS A 226 -1.69 -8.87 -7.70
CA LYS A 226 -2.36 -8.84 -9.01
C LYS A 226 -3.30 -10.04 -9.19
N GLU A 227 -2.95 -11.21 -8.64
CA GLU A 227 -3.82 -12.39 -8.63
C GLU A 227 -5.03 -12.24 -7.68
N THR A 228 -4.89 -11.50 -6.58
CA THR A 228 -6.01 -11.21 -5.66
C THR A 228 -6.94 -10.09 -6.16
N ARG A 229 -6.44 -9.17 -7.00
CA ARG A 229 -7.30 -8.21 -7.71
C ARG A 229 -7.90 -8.90 -8.94
N LYS A 230 -9.18 -9.25 -8.85
CA LYS A 230 -9.92 -9.76 -10.02
C LYS A 230 -9.83 -8.74 -11.17
N SER A 231 -9.66 -9.23 -12.39
CA SER A 231 -9.66 -8.36 -13.57
C SER A 231 -11.01 -7.65 -13.69
N ILE A 232 -10.96 -6.34 -13.95
CA ILE A 232 -12.20 -5.58 -14.14
C ILE A 232 -12.84 -6.01 -15.46
N LYS A 233 -14.12 -6.40 -15.37
CA LYS A 233 -14.94 -6.82 -16.52
C LYS A 233 -16.03 -5.81 -16.85
N LEU A 234 -16.35 -4.92 -15.91
CA LEU A 234 -17.39 -3.90 -16.05
C LEU A 234 -16.89 -2.55 -15.52
N PHE A 235 -16.96 -1.53 -16.35
CA PHE A 235 -16.75 -0.13 -16.00
C PHE A 235 -18.08 0.60 -15.93
N LEU A 236 -18.37 1.22 -14.81
CA LEU A 236 -19.54 2.04 -14.58
C LEU A 236 -19.11 3.48 -14.27
N CYS A 237 -19.91 4.46 -14.66
CA CYS A 237 -19.75 5.84 -14.17
C CYS A 237 -21.10 6.50 -13.91
N ASP A 238 -21.07 7.51 -13.04
CA ASP A 238 -22.13 8.51 -13.01
C ASP A 238 -22.04 9.44 -14.24
N VAL A 239 -22.97 10.39 -14.33
CA VAL A 239 -22.95 11.46 -15.32
C VAL A 239 -22.56 12.78 -14.68
N ASP A 240 -23.38 13.23 -13.73
CA ASP A 240 -23.21 14.55 -13.15
C ASP A 240 -22.02 14.55 -12.18
N GLY A 241 -21.26 15.64 -12.19
CA GLY A 241 -19.99 15.77 -11.48
C GLY A 241 -18.87 14.81 -11.94
N THR A 242 -19.13 13.92 -12.91
CA THR A 242 -18.14 12.96 -13.43
C THR A 242 -17.91 13.17 -14.93
N LEU A 243 -18.82 12.70 -15.78
CA LEU A 243 -18.79 12.97 -17.23
C LEU A 243 -19.09 14.44 -17.56
N THR A 244 -19.78 15.14 -16.66
CA THR A 244 -20.06 16.58 -16.72
C THR A 244 -19.41 17.31 -15.55
N ASP A 245 -19.28 18.62 -15.65
CA ASP A 245 -18.75 19.49 -14.58
C ASP A 245 -19.79 19.84 -13.50
N GLY A 246 -20.91 19.08 -13.44
CA GLY A 246 -22.04 19.36 -12.55
C GLY A 246 -22.87 20.58 -12.94
N GLY A 247 -22.43 21.34 -13.96
CA GLY A 247 -23.12 22.52 -14.45
C GLY A 247 -24.34 22.19 -15.32
N MET A 248 -25.38 23.03 -15.19
CA MET A 248 -26.57 23.03 -16.03
C MET A 248 -26.74 24.41 -16.66
N TYR A 249 -26.83 24.46 -17.99
CA TYR A 249 -27.15 25.69 -18.71
C TYR A 249 -28.62 25.68 -19.09
N TYR A 250 -29.32 26.76 -18.77
CA TYR A 250 -30.74 26.94 -19.10
C TYR A 250 -30.90 28.06 -20.13
N SER A 251 -31.65 27.80 -21.20
CA SER A 251 -32.07 28.84 -22.14
C SER A 251 -33.28 29.62 -21.58
N GLU A 252 -33.57 30.79 -22.14
CA GLU A 252 -34.79 31.56 -21.80
C GLU A 252 -36.09 30.80 -22.10
N ASN A 253 -36.03 29.79 -22.99
CA ASN A 253 -37.15 28.93 -23.35
C ASN A 253 -37.24 27.66 -22.51
N GLY A 254 -36.33 27.47 -21.54
CA GLY A 254 -36.28 26.29 -20.68
C GLY A 254 -35.51 25.09 -21.27
N ASP A 255 -34.73 25.28 -22.34
CA ASP A 255 -33.86 24.22 -22.84
C ASP A 255 -32.70 23.99 -21.87
N GLU A 256 -32.34 22.72 -21.66
CA GLU A 256 -31.24 22.32 -20.80
C GLU A 256 -30.03 21.90 -21.63
N LEU A 257 -28.83 22.35 -21.26
CA LEU A 257 -27.57 21.87 -21.82
C LEU A 257 -26.60 21.44 -20.72
N LYS A 258 -25.81 20.40 -21.03
CA LYS A 258 -24.70 19.91 -20.21
C LYS A 258 -23.42 19.88 -21.05
N LYS A 259 -22.29 20.19 -20.44
CA LYS A 259 -20.96 20.09 -21.07
C LYS A 259 -20.37 18.71 -20.77
N PHE A 260 -19.92 18.00 -21.81
CA PHE A 260 -19.22 16.72 -21.71
C PHE A 260 -17.79 16.85 -22.26
N ASN A 261 -16.86 16.08 -21.70
CA ASN A 261 -15.50 16.03 -22.24
C ASN A 261 -15.40 15.11 -23.47
N THR A 262 -14.66 15.51 -24.49
CA THR A 262 -14.44 14.67 -25.68
C THR A 262 -13.44 13.55 -25.44
N ARG A 263 -12.47 13.75 -24.52
CA ARG A 263 -11.42 12.76 -24.21
C ARG A 263 -11.98 11.46 -23.62
N ASP A 264 -13.08 11.56 -22.88
CA ASP A 264 -13.77 10.40 -22.32
C ASP A 264 -14.23 9.45 -23.43
N GLY A 265 -14.60 9.96 -24.61
CA GLY A 265 -14.99 9.14 -25.75
C GLY A 265 -13.92 8.13 -26.18
N MET A 266 -12.66 8.57 -26.22
CA MET A 266 -11.54 7.67 -26.49
C MET A 266 -11.32 6.69 -25.33
N GLY A 267 -11.58 7.11 -24.08
CA GLY A 267 -11.52 6.19 -22.92
C GLY A 267 -12.49 5.02 -23.06
N PHE A 268 -13.77 5.31 -23.35
CA PHE A 268 -14.78 4.27 -23.57
C PHE A 268 -14.43 3.36 -24.76
N GLN A 269 -13.80 3.89 -25.80
CA GLN A 269 -13.29 3.07 -26.90
C GLN A 269 -12.22 2.07 -26.44
N LEU A 270 -11.22 2.52 -25.70
CA LEU A 270 -10.15 1.66 -25.19
C LEU A 270 -10.68 0.55 -24.27
N LEU A 271 -11.68 0.86 -23.42
CA LEU A 271 -12.33 -0.16 -22.59
C LEU A 271 -12.96 -1.27 -23.42
N ARG A 272 -13.66 -0.92 -24.51
CA ARG A 272 -14.25 -1.91 -25.41
C ARG A 272 -13.21 -2.75 -26.13
N GLU A 273 -12.11 -2.13 -26.57
CA GLU A 273 -10.99 -2.83 -27.20
C GLU A 273 -10.32 -3.82 -26.23
N ALA A 274 -10.30 -3.49 -24.94
CA ALA A 274 -9.87 -4.38 -23.86
C ALA A 274 -10.92 -5.44 -23.44
N GLY A 275 -12.09 -5.47 -24.08
CA GLY A 275 -13.17 -6.42 -23.77
C GLY A 275 -13.95 -6.11 -22.50
N ILE A 276 -13.82 -4.90 -21.94
CA ILE A 276 -14.50 -4.47 -20.71
C ILE A 276 -15.86 -3.89 -21.08
N LYS A 277 -16.91 -4.40 -20.42
CA LYS A 277 -18.27 -3.88 -20.57
C LYS A 277 -18.41 -2.51 -19.92
N THR A 278 -19.25 -1.66 -20.48
CA THR A 278 -19.36 -0.26 -20.02
C THR A 278 -20.80 0.11 -19.69
N GLY A 279 -20.99 0.98 -18.69
CA GLY A 279 -22.32 1.48 -18.38
C GLY A 279 -22.35 2.82 -17.66
N ILE A 280 -23.51 3.46 -17.77
CA ILE A 280 -23.83 4.72 -17.10
C ILE A 280 -25.00 4.47 -16.15
N ILE A 281 -24.85 4.90 -14.90
CA ILE A 281 -25.91 4.84 -13.89
C ILE A 281 -26.06 6.23 -13.28
N THR A 282 -27.17 6.89 -13.57
CA THR A 282 -27.45 8.26 -13.11
C THR A 282 -28.81 8.35 -12.43
N SER A 283 -28.94 9.32 -11.53
CA SER A 283 -30.20 9.71 -10.90
C SER A 283 -31.10 10.54 -11.81
N GLU A 284 -30.54 11.12 -12.88
CA GLU A 284 -31.26 11.89 -13.89
C GLU A 284 -31.94 10.97 -14.91
N ASP A 285 -33.00 11.47 -15.55
CA ASP A 285 -33.66 10.80 -16.68
C ASP A 285 -33.93 11.79 -17.80
N THR A 286 -32.91 11.98 -18.65
CA THR A 286 -32.93 13.01 -19.69
C THR A 286 -32.50 12.47 -21.05
N LYS A 287 -32.97 13.13 -22.11
CA LYS A 287 -32.60 12.76 -23.48
C LYS A 287 -31.12 13.05 -23.77
N ILE A 288 -30.55 14.05 -23.11
CA ILE A 288 -29.14 14.46 -23.25
C ILE A 288 -28.21 13.31 -22.86
N VAL A 289 -28.49 12.67 -21.71
CA VAL A 289 -27.73 11.53 -21.21
C VAL A 289 -27.91 10.32 -22.13
N GLU A 290 -29.14 10.04 -22.58
CA GLU A 290 -29.39 8.95 -23.54
C GLU A 290 -28.57 9.12 -24.84
N ASN A 291 -28.54 10.34 -25.39
CA ASN A 291 -27.78 10.65 -26.60
C ASN A 291 -26.27 10.52 -26.37
N ARG A 292 -25.77 10.95 -25.21
CA ARG A 292 -24.36 10.81 -24.86
C ARG A 292 -23.97 9.34 -24.69
N ALA A 293 -24.78 8.55 -24.00
CA ALA A 293 -24.58 7.12 -23.83
C ALA A 293 -24.49 6.39 -25.18
N LYS A 294 -25.38 6.71 -26.12
CA LYS A 294 -25.33 6.20 -27.49
C LYS A 294 -24.04 6.60 -28.21
N LYS A 295 -23.64 7.87 -28.11
CA LYS A 295 -22.39 8.36 -28.72
C LYS A 295 -21.14 7.69 -28.15
N LEU A 296 -21.15 7.39 -26.85
CA LEU A 296 -20.09 6.64 -26.18
C LEU A 296 -20.14 5.14 -26.46
N ASN A 297 -21.22 4.63 -27.05
CA ASN A 297 -21.48 3.23 -27.32
C ASN A 297 -21.35 2.35 -26.05
N VAL A 298 -22.06 2.74 -25.00
CA VAL A 298 -22.10 1.99 -23.74
C VAL A 298 -23.02 0.77 -23.82
N ASP A 299 -22.69 -0.30 -23.12
CA ASP A 299 -23.50 -1.52 -23.09
C ASP A 299 -24.76 -1.37 -22.22
N PHE A 300 -24.69 -0.56 -21.16
CA PHE A 300 -25.74 -0.39 -20.17
C PHE A 300 -26.02 1.08 -19.87
N LEU A 301 -27.27 1.51 -20.00
CA LEU A 301 -27.72 2.82 -19.53
C LEU A 301 -28.89 2.63 -18.57
N TYR A 302 -28.75 3.16 -17.35
CA TYR A 302 -29.82 3.20 -16.36
C TYR A 302 -29.99 4.62 -15.83
N GLN A 303 -31.18 5.16 -16.05
CA GLN A 303 -31.59 6.50 -15.65
C GLN A 303 -32.60 6.46 -14.50
N GLY A 304 -32.80 7.60 -13.84
CA GLY A 304 -33.79 7.78 -12.77
C GLY A 304 -33.47 6.96 -11.51
N LYS A 305 -32.19 6.69 -11.22
CA LYS A 305 -31.76 5.87 -10.07
C LYS A 305 -31.39 6.74 -8.87
N ARG A 306 -32.39 7.01 -8.03
CA ARG A 306 -32.27 7.71 -6.73
C ARG A 306 -32.19 6.71 -5.56
N ASP A 307 -31.81 7.18 -4.37
CA ASP A 307 -31.88 6.48 -3.08
C ASP A 307 -31.42 5.00 -3.09
N GLY A 308 -30.11 4.75 -3.19
CA GLY A 308 -29.55 3.39 -3.21
C GLY A 308 -29.79 2.61 -4.52
N GLY A 309 -30.55 3.18 -5.45
CA GLY A 309 -30.86 2.57 -6.75
C GLY A 309 -29.63 2.25 -7.61
N LYS A 310 -28.51 2.98 -7.42
CA LYS A 310 -27.28 2.75 -8.18
C LYS A 310 -26.63 1.39 -7.86
N LEU A 311 -26.54 1.04 -6.56
CA LEU A 311 -26.00 -0.26 -6.13
C LEU A 311 -26.87 -1.42 -6.59
N ALA A 312 -28.20 -1.29 -6.48
CA ALA A 312 -29.13 -2.32 -6.93
C ALA A 312 -29.01 -2.57 -8.45
N VAL A 313 -28.86 -1.51 -9.24
CA VAL A 313 -28.63 -1.63 -10.69
C VAL A 313 -27.28 -2.29 -10.98
N ALA A 314 -26.20 -1.89 -10.31
CA ALA A 314 -24.90 -2.52 -10.50
C ALA A 314 -24.95 -4.03 -10.22
N LYS A 315 -25.62 -4.45 -9.13
CA LYS A 315 -25.86 -5.87 -8.82
C LYS A 315 -26.61 -6.58 -9.94
N LYS A 316 -27.69 -5.98 -10.47
CA LYS A 316 -28.45 -6.53 -11.59
C LYS A 316 -27.61 -6.70 -12.86
N ILE A 317 -26.72 -5.75 -13.17
CA ILE A 317 -25.80 -5.88 -14.30
C ILE A 317 -24.80 -7.02 -14.05
N CYS A 318 -24.26 -7.11 -12.83
CA CYS A 318 -23.34 -8.17 -12.43
C CYS A 318 -23.97 -9.56 -12.58
N GLU A 319 -25.21 -9.74 -12.12
CA GLU A 319 -25.99 -10.97 -12.30
C GLU A 319 -26.15 -11.35 -13.77
N ARG A 320 -26.48 -10.36 -14.63
CA ARG A 320 -26.62 -10.57 -16.08
C ARG A 320 -25.31 -10.99 -16.75
N LEU A 321 -24.18 -10.48 -16.26
CA LEU A 321 -22.85 -10.78 -16.79
C LEU A 321 -22.18 -12.00 -16.15
N GLY A 322 -22.74 -12.55 -15.07
CA GLY A 322 -22.14 -13.63 -14.29
C GLY A 322 -20.84 -13.20 -13.59
N ILE A 323 -20.75 -11.94 -13.15
CA ILE A 323 -19.58 -11.37 -12.46
C ILE A 323 -19.95 -10.92 -11.04
N THR A 324 -18.94 -10.62 -10.24
CA THR A 324 -19.08 -10.06 -8.88
C THR A 324 -18.78 -8.56 -8.85
N LEU A 325 -19.22 -7.83 -7.82
CA LEU A 325 -18.91 -6.39 -7.66
C LEU A 325 -17.40 -6.12 -7.53
N ASP A 326 -16.61 -7.10 -7.11
CA ASP A 326 -15.15 -7.03 -7.09
C ASP A 326 -14.53 -6.90 -8.49
N GLU A 327 -15.27 -7.30 -9.54
CA GLU A 327 -14.85 -7.20 -10.96
C GLU A 327 -15.38 -5.93 -11.63
N VAL A 328 -15.89 -4.98 -10.83
CA VAL A 328 -16.47 -3.72 -11.30
C VAL A 328 -15.57 -2.54 -10.91
N ALA A 329 -15.35 -1.64 -11.87
CA ALA A 329 -14.80 -0.32 -11.61
C ALA A 329 -15.91 0.72 -11.66
N TYR A 330 -15.96 1.63 -10.68
CA TYR A 330 -16.94 2.71 -10.64
C TYR A 330 -16.30 4.06 -10.30
N ILE A 331 -16.72 5.11 -11.01
CA ILE A 331 -16.41 6.50 -10.70
C ILE A 331 -17.69 7.29 -10.43
N GLY A 332 -17.72 7.97 -9.28
CA GLY A 332 -18.84 8.78 -8.77
C GLY A 332 -18.30 9.92 -7.89
N ASP A 333 -19.12 10.95 -7.66
CA ASP A 333 -18.70 12.23 -7.08
C ASP A 333 -19.45 12.63 -5.80
N ASP A 334 -20.69 12.17 -5.62
CA ASP A 334 -21.58 12.64 -4.53
C ASP A 334 -22.16 11.50 -3.66
N MET A 335 -22.91 11.87 -2.62
CA MET A 335 -23.51 11.00 -1.60
C MET A 335 -24.34 9.85 -2.17
N ASN A 336 -25.02 10.07 -3.29
CA ASN A 336 -25.81 9.04 -3.98
C ASN A 336 -24.93 7.90 -4.57
N CYS A 337 -23.61 8.07 -4.65
CA CYS A 337 -22.64 7.11 -5.14
C CYS A 337 -21.99 6.27 -4.02
N VAL A 338 -22.08 6.71 -2.76
CA VAL A 338 -21.29 6.17 -1.64
C VAL A 338 -21.48 4.66 -1.47
N ASP A 339 -22.72 4.17 -1.50
CA ASP A 339 -23.01 2.74 -1.33
C ASP A 339 -22.40 1.88 -2.44
N LEU A 340 -22.43 2.36 -3.69
CA LEU A 340 -21.84 1.65 -4.82
C LEU A 340 -20.30 1.73 -4.77
N LEU A 341 -19.74 2.91 -4.49
CA LEU A 341 -18.29 3.09 -4.34
C LEU A 341 -17.72 2.19 -3.24
N LYS A 342 -18.42 2.05 -2.11
CA LYS A 342 -18.01 1.13 -1.03
C LYS A 342 -18.02 -0.33 -1.48
N ALA A 343 -18.94 -0.72 -2.36
CA ALA A 343 -19.16 -2.12 -2.74
C ALA A 343 -18.32 -2.63 -3.93
N VAL A 344 -17.80 -1.77 -4.80
CA VAL A 344 -17.04 -2.20 -5.99
C VAL A 344 -15.56 -2.49 -5.71
N GLY A 345 -14.95 -3.31 -6.58
CA GLY A 345 -13.55 -3.71 -6.49
C GLY A 345 -12.55 -2.58 -6.82
N MET A 346 -12.88 -1.71 -7.77
CA MET A 346 -12.09 -0.50 -8.04
C MET A 346 -12.97 0.74 -8.00
N LYS A 347 -12.59 1.72 -7.18
CA LYS A 347 -13.40 2.91 -6.90
C LYS A 347 -12.58 4.18 -7.09
N ALA A 348 -13.16 5.17 -7.75
CA ALA A 348 -12.54 6.46 -7.99
C ALA A 348 -13.54 7.60 -7.83
N CYS A 349 -13.04 8.81 -7.61
CA CYS A 349 -13.84 10.03 -7.66
C CYS A 349 -13.07 11.18 -8.32
N PRO A 350 -13.76 12.15 -8.91
CA PRO A 350 -13.18 13.42 -9.35
C PRO A 350 -12.47 14.18 -8.21
N ALA A 351 -11.56 15.10 -8.56
CA ALA A 351 -10.85 15.94 -7.60
C ALA A 351 -11.79 16.85 -6.76
N ASP A 352 -12.91 17.24 -7.36
CA ASP A 352 -13.95 18.10 -6.78
C ASP A 352 -15.16 17.33 -6.20
N ALA A 353 -15.04 16.01 -6.04
CA ALA A 353 -16.02 15.21 -5.32
C ALA A 353 -16.20 15.66 -3.86
N CYS A 354 -17.35 15.32 -3.25
CA CYS A 354 -17.60 15.64 -1.85
C CYS A 354 -16.60 14.91 -0.91
N GLU A 355 -16.36 15.49 0.26
CA GLU A 355 -15.35 14.99 1.20
C GLU A 355 -15.68 13.60 1.74
N GLU A 356 -16.97 13.29 1.90
CA GLU A 356 -17.45 11.96 2.29
C GLU A 356 -17.08 10.89 1.26
N VAL A 357 -17.12 11.22 -0.03
CA VAL A 357 -16.70 10.32 -1.11
C VAL A 357 -15.18 10.15 -1.09
N LYS A 358 -14.42 11.24 -0.97
CA LYS A 358 -12.94 11.19 -0.88
C LYS A 358 -12.45 10.39 0.34
N ALA A 359 -13.21 10.39 1.42
CA ALA A 359 -12.89 9.65 2.65
C ALA A 359 -13.13 8.12 2.55
N ILE A 360 -13.72 7.62 1.45
CA ILE A 360 -13.95 6.18 1.27
C ILE A 360 -12.62 5.43 1.20
N ALA A 361 -12.45 4.42 2.06
CA ALA A 361 -11.23 3.63 2.10
C ALA A 361 -10.90 3.00 0.73
N GLY A 362 -9.68 3.25 0.25
CA GLY A 362 -9.18 2.74 -1.03
C GLY A 362 -9.73 3.46 -2.26
N ILE A 363 -10.44 4.59 -2.09
CA ILE A 363 -10.84 5.42 -3.23
C ILE A 363 -9.66 6.14 -3.84
N ARG A 364 -9.62 6.14 -5.17
CA ARG A 364 -8.65 6.92 -5.91
C ARG A 364 -9.24 8.28 -6.26
N VAL A 365 -8.70 9.33 -5.66
CA VAL A 365 -9.02 10.71 -6.04
C VAL A 365 -8.26 11.04 -7.32
N MET A 366 -9.01 11.44 -8.36
CA MET A 366 -8.45 11.85 -9.65
C MET A 366 -7.75 13.21 -9.54
N THR A 367 -6.84 13.48 -10.48
CA THR A 367 -6.21 14.80 -10.59
C THR A 367 -7.18 15.81 -11.22
N TYR A 368 -8.04 15.36 -12.14
CA TYR A 368 -9.01 16.22 -12.80
C TYR A 368 -10.37 16.25 -12.11
N ASN A 369 -11.02 17.40 -12.23
CA ASN A 369 -12.41 17.64 -11.85
C ASN A 369 -13.42 16.94 -12.78
N GLY A 370 -14.67 16.87 -12.35
CA GLY A 370 -15.82 16.50 -13.17
C GLY A 370 -15.86 17.24 -14.51
N GLY A 371 -16.19 16.55 -15.60
CA GLY A 371 -16.31 17.14 -16.94
C GLY A 371 -14.98 17.57 -17.59
N ASN A 372 -13.86 17.46 -16.86
CA ASN A 372 -12.53 17.87 -17.33
C ASN A 372 -11.63 16.69 -17.72
N GLY A 373 -12.18 15.48 -17.76
CA GLY A 373 -11.50 14.25 -18.22
C GLY A 373 -11.06 13.30 -17.11
N CYS A 374 -11.63 13.45 -15.90
CA CYS A 374 -11.38 12.54 -14.78
C CYS A 374 -11.78 11.09 -15.10
N VAL A 375 -12.85 10.89 -15.89
CA VAL A 375 -13.26 9.55 -16.35
C VAL A 375 -12.20 8.95 -17.27
N ARG A 376 -11.65 9.72 -18.21
CA ARG A 376 -10.52 9.28 -19.04
C ARG A 376 -9.28 8.94 -18.22
N GLU A 377 -8.95 9.77 -17.22
CA GLU A 377 -7.83 9.53 -16.30
C GLU A 377 -7.99 8.19 -15.58
N PHE A 378 -9.19 7.93 -15.05
CA PHE A 378 -9.48 6.67 -14.36
C PHE A 378 -9.37 5.46 -15.28
N ILE A 379 -9.86 5.58 -16.53
CA ILE A 379 -9.73 4.52 -17.52
C ILE A 379 -8.26 4.21 -17.85
N ASN A 380 -7.41 5.23 -17.96
CA ASN A 380 -5.97 5.02 -18.17
C ASN A 380 -5.28 4.34 -16.99
N TYR A 381 -5.81 4.47 -15.78
CA TYR A 381 -5.27 3.77 -14.60
C TYR A 381 -5.71 2.30 -14.57
N LEU A 382 -6.87 2.01 -15.15
CA LEU A 382 -7.46 0.67 -15.16
C LEU A 382 -6.79 -0.24 -16.19
N LEU A 383 -6.46 0.30 -17.36
CA LEU A 383 -5.80 -0.39 -18.48
C LEU A 383 -4.28 -0.32 -18.34
#